data_AF-A0A3C0C7X0-F1
#
_entry.id   AF-A0A3C0C7X0-F1
#
_cell.length_a   1.000
_cell.length_b   1.000
_cell.length_c   1.000
_cell.angle_alpha   90.00
_cell.angle_beta   90.00
_cell.angle_gamma   90.00
#
_symmetry.space_group_name_H-M   'P 1'
#
loop_
_entity.id
_entity.type
_entity.pdbx_description
1 polymer ?
#
loop_
_entity_poly.entity_id
_entity_poly.type
_entity_poly.pdbx_seq_one_letter_code
_entity_poly.pdbx_strand_id
1 'polypeptide(L)'
;GIIVVLSSNFVQRGEPALISKWERTKAALGCGADLVLELPLVFSAHNAGVFANAAVDILAMTGIVTHISFGLESPDWQMDKILDILIEEPEPFKFCLKEELDKGFSFVESRAAALDRMIPGTAEKLKGSN
;
A
#
# COMPACT_ATOMS: atom_id res chain seq x y z
N GLY A 1 20.80 -8.70 -3.02
CA GLY A 1 20.72 -8.05 -1.71
C GLY A 1 19.30 -7.64 -1.41
N ILE A 2 19.00 -7.36 -0.15
CA ILE A 2 17.68 -6.98 0.37
C ILE A 2 17.76 -5.54 0.87
N ILE A 3 16.95 -4.66 0.28
CA ILE A 3 16.79 -3.27 0.73
C ILE A 3 15.42 -3.17 1.40
N VAL A 4 15.39 -2.61 2.60
CA VAL A 4 14.15 -2.43 3.38
C VAL A 4 13.92 -0.94 3.62
N VAL A 5 12.70 -0.49 3.40
CA VAL A 5 12.24 0.83 3.86
C VAL A 5 11.44 0.64 5.14
N LEU A 6 11.85 1.29 6.23
CA LEU A 6 11.18 1.23 7.52
C LEU A 6 10.62 2.59 7.93
N SER A 7 9.41 2.61 8.50
CA SER A 7 8.87 3.79 9.17
C SER A 7 9.85 4.38 10.18
N SER A 8 9.84 5.71 10.32
CA SER A 8 10.51 6.42 11.41
C SER A 8 9.96 6.03 12.78
N ASN A 9 10.11 6.87 13.81
CA ASN A 9 9.62 6.57 15.16
C ASN A 9 8.09 6.49 15.29
N PHE A 10 7.32 6.78 14.23
CA PHE A 10 5.87 6.56 14.16
C PHE A 10 5.50 5.70 12.95
N VAL A 11 4.55 4.80 13.16
CA VAL A 11 4.07 3.86 12.15
C VAL A 11 2.80 4.36 11.46
N GLN A 12 2.36 3.67 10.40
CA GLN A 12 1.24 4.07 9.54
C GLN A 12 -0.07 4.32 10.31
N ARG A 13 -0.27 3.61 11.43
CA ARG A 13 -1.42 3.77 12.31
C ARG A 13 -1.40 5.05 13.15
N GLY A 14 -0.38 5.91 12.97
CA GLY A 14 -0.21 7.15 13.74
C GLY A 14 0.38 6.94 15.13
N GLU A 15 0.79 5.72 15.46
CA GLU A 15 1.27 5.33 16.78
C GLU A 15 2.80 5.38 16.85
N PRO A 16 3.38 5.67 18.03
CA PRO A 16 4.82 5.53 18.22
C PRO A 16 5.25 4.07 18.07
N ALA A 17 6.40 3.85 17.44
CA ALA A 17 7.01 2.54 17.37
C ALA A 17 7.43 2.07 18.77
N LEU A 18 7.26 0.78 19.07
CA LEU A 18 7.60 0.19 20.37
C LEU A 18 9.07 0.40 20.76
N ILE A 19 9.96 0.36 19.76
CA ILE A 19 11.40 0.61 19.93
C ILE A 19 11.88 1.59 18.85
N SER A 20 13.00 2.24 19.14
CA SER A 20 13.55 3.28 18.26
C SER A 20 13.83 2.76 16.84
N LYS A 21 13.79 3.66 15.85
CA LYS A 21 14.18 3.32 14.47
C LYS A 21 15.56 2.67 14.37
N TRP A 22 16.51 3.06 15.22
CA TRP A 22 17.86 2.50 15.24
C TRP A 22 17.90 1.03 15.65
N GLU A 23 17.13 0.67 16.68
CA GLU A 23 17.06 -0.72 17.14
C GLU A 23 16.32 -1.60 16.11
N ARG A 24 15.28 -1.08 15.45
CA ARG A 24 14.64 -1.79 14.33
C ARG A 24 15.56 -1.95 13.12
N THR A 25 16.36 -0.93 12.80
CA THR A 25 17.37 -1.03 11.74
C THR A 25 18.38 -2.13 12.06
N LYS A 26 18.91 -2.19 13.28
CA LYS A 26 19.82 -3.27 13.70
C LYS A 26 19.16 -4.63 13.59
N ALA A 27 17.92 -4.77 14.02
CA ALA A 27 17.17 -6.02 13.90
C ALA A 27 16.99 -6.45 12.44
N ALA A 28 16.61 -5.52 11.54
CA ALA A 28 16.45 -5.82 10.12
C ALA A 28 17.77 -6.26 9.47
N LEU A 29 18.88 -5.57 9.76
CA LEU A 29 20.21 -5.98 9.29
C LEU A 29 20.60 -7.36 9.83
N GLY A 30 20.35 -7.62 11.12
CA GLY A 30 20.60 -8.92 11.74
C GLY A 30 19.76 -10.07 11.18
N CYS A 31 18.62 -9.76 10.55
CA CYS A 31 17.74 -10.71 9.88
C CYS A 31 18.00 -10.85 8.36
N GLY A 32 19.07 -10.22 7.83
CA GLY A 32 19.49 -10.40 6.44
C GLY A 32 19.17 -9.25 5.49
N ALA A 33 18.71 -8.09 5.98
CA ALA A 33 18.71 -6.88 5.17
C ALA A 33 20.15 -6.39 4.93
N ASP A 34 20.45 -5.95 3.71
CA ASP A 34 21.76 -5.35 3.36
C ASP A 34 21.75 -3.83 3.53
N LEU A 35 20.59 -3.19 3.35
CA LEU A 35 20.39 -1.76 3.49
C LEU A 35 19.01 -1.48 4.09
N VAL A 36 18.98 -0.57 5.07
CA VAL A 36 17.73 -0.08 5.67
C VAL A 36 17.63 1.42 5.45
N LEU A 37 16.58 1.84 4.77
CA LEU A 37 16.24 3.23 4.51
C LEU A 37 15.08 3.66 5.41
N GLU A 38 15.10 4.90 5.87
CA GLU A 38 14.00 5.47 6.65
C GLU A 38 12.91 6.01 5.73
N LEU A 39 11.65 5.68 6.02
CA LEU A 39 10.48 6.38 5.50
C LEU A 39 10.21 7.61 6.39
N PRO A 40 10.33 8.84 5.86
CA PRO A 40 10.14 10.06 6.63
C PRO A 40 8.76 10.12 7.31
N LEU A 41 8.73 10.74 8.49
CA LEU A 41 7.54 10.81 9.35
C LEU A 41 6.28 11.31 8.63
N VAL A 42 6.43 12.32 7.77
CA VAL A 42 5.33 12.92 7.00
C VAL A 42 4.61 11.91 6.09
N PHE A 43 5.31 10.83 5.69
CA PHE A 43 4.74 9.74 4.89
C PHE A 43 4.45 8.50 5.74
N SER A 44 5.27 8.24 6.76
CA SER A 44 5.19 7.01 7.55
C SER A 44 3.97 6.96 8.47
N ALA A 45 3.37 8.10 8.82
CA ALA A 45 2.15 8.22 9.62
C ALA A 45 0.97 8.78 8.78
N HIS A 46 0.83 8.32 7.53
CA HIS A 46 -0.21 8.75 6.61
C HIS A 46 -1.05 7.55 6.12
N ASN A 47 -2.13 7.83 5.38
CA ASN A 47 -2.95 6.79 4.73
C ASN A 47 -2.11 5.86 3.81
N ALA A 48 -2.68 4.70 3.50
CA ALA A 48 -2.00 3.65 2.73
C ALA A 48 -1.43 4.09 1.39
N GLY A 49 -2.15 4.95 0.64
CA GLY A 49 -1.68 5.44 -0.65
C GLY A 49 -0.40 6.29 -0.52
N VAL A 50 -0.39 7.25 0.40
CA VAL A 50 0.80 8.11 0.62
C VAL A 50 1.96 7.32 1.19
N PHE A 51 1.69 6.40 2.12
CA PHE A 51 2.69 5.51 2.69
C PHE A 51 3.35 4.65 1.61
N ALA A 52 2.55 3.96 0.79
CA ALA A 52 3.03 3.06 -0.25
C ALA A 52 3.80 3.83 -1.34
N ASN A 53 3.26 4.95 -1.82
CA ASN A 53 3.93 5.76 -2.85
C ASN A 53 5.31 6.22 -2.38
N ALA A 54 5.42 6.80 -1.19
CA ALA A 54 6.71 7.28 -0.69
C ALA A 54 7.71 6.13 -0.46
N ALA A 55 7.26 4.97 0.03
CA ALA A 55 8.14 3.82 0.21
C ALA A 55 8.66 3.27 -1.14
N VAL A 56 7.77 3.17 -2.14
CA VAL A 56 8.13 2.72 -3.50
C VAL A 56 9.05 3.73 -4.18
N ASP A 57 8.77 5.03 -4.06
CA ASP A 57 9.62 6.09 -4.61
C ASP A 57 11.04 6.04 -4.03
N ILE A 58 11.17 5.91 -2.71
CA ILE A 58 12.48 5.77 -2.05
C ILE A 58 13.25 4.57 -2.60
N LEU A 59 12.59 3.42 -2.74
CA LEU A 59 13.20 2.22 -3.32
C LEU A 59 13.61 2.44 -4.77
N ALA A 60 12.74 3.02 -5.60
CA ALA A 60 12.99 3.28 -7.00
C ALA A 60 14.16 4.26 -7.21
N MET A 61 14.23 5.32 -6.39
CA MET A 61 15.29 6.33 -6.44
C MET A 61 16.69 5.78 -6.11
N THR A 62 16.81 4.59 -5.53
CA THR A 62 18.11 3.93 -5.37
C THR A 62 18.75 3.55 -6.71
N GLY A 63 17.96 3.41 -7.78
CA GLY A 63 18.42 3.00 -9.11
C GLY A 63 18.88 1.55 -9.22
N ILE A 64 18.81 0.76 -8.15
CA ILE A 64 19.29 -0.64 -8.10
C ILE A 64 18.20 -1.65 -7.74
N VAL A 65 17.04 -1.18 -7.26
CA VAL A 65 15.90 -2.05 -6.94
C VAL A 65 15.27 -2.53 -8.24
N THR A 66 15.10 -3.85 -8.36
CA THR A 66 14.51 -4.51 -9.54
C THR A 66 13.18 -5.19 -9.23
N HIS A 67 12.93 -5.54 -7.97
CA HIS A 67 11.75 -6.26 -7.51
C HIS A 67 11.30 -5.72 -6.15
N ILE A 68 9.99 -5.72 -5.92
CA ILE A 68 9.38 -5.40 -4.63
C ILE A 68 8.62 -6.64 -4.16
N SER A 69 8.80 -7.01 -2.90
CA SER A 69 8.10 -8.13 -2.26
C SER A 69 7.31 -7.61 -1.07
N PHE A 70 6.05 -7.98 -0.98
CA PHE A 70 5.15 -7.62 0.11
C PHE A 70 4.25 -8.80 0.48
N GLY A 71 3.74 -8.82 1.72
CA GLY A 71 2.82 -9.85 2.19
C GLY A 71 1.40 -9.61 1.69
N LEU A 72 0.65 -10.69 1.48
CA LEU A 72 -0.76 -10.66 1.07
C LEU A 72 -1.55 -11.57 2.02
N GLU A 73 -2.70 -11.10 2.52
CA GLU A 73 -3.58 -11.90 3.39
C GLU A 73 -4.37 -12.97 2.61
N SER A 74 -4.66 -12.70 1.34
CA SER A 74 -5.38 -13.62 0.44
C SER A 74 -4.65 -13.72 -0.89
N PRO A 75 -3.73 -14.68 -1.06
CA PRO A 75 -3.16 -14.93 -2.37
C PRO A 75 -4.29 -15.37 -3.32
N ASP A 76 -4.24 -14.87 -4.55
CA ASP A 76 -4.84 -15.54 -5.70
C ASP A 76 -6.35 -15.37 -5.95
N TRP A 77 -6.81 -14.13 -6.08
CA TRP A 77 -8.14 -13.87 -6.64
C TRP A 77 -8.11 -12.64 -7.58
N GLN A 78 -7.64 -12.86 -8.80
CA GLN A 78 -7.69 -11.88 -9.91
C GLN A 78 -6.99 -10.53 -9.65
N MET A 79 -5.90 -10.52 -8.88
CA MET A 79 -5.12 -9.31 -8.59
C MET A 79 -4.79 -8.53 -9.85
N ASP A 80 -4.32 -9.21 -10.90
CA ASP A 80 -3.96 -8.58 -12.18
C ASP A 80 -5.13 -7.78 -12.77
N LYS A 81 -6.35 -8.35 -12.77
CA LYS A 81 -7.54 -7.66 -13.29
C LYS A 81 -7.92 -6.44 -12.45
N ILE A 82 -7.78 -6.55 -11.13
CA ILE A 82 -8.07 -5.45 -10.21
C ILE A 82 -7.06 -4.33 -10.46
N LEU A 83 -5.78 -4.66 -10.58
CA LEU A 83 -4.72 -3.71 -10.89
C LEU A 83 -4.96 -3.04 -12.24
N ASP A 84 -5.27 -3.79 -13.29
CA ASP A 84 -5.58 -3.25 -14.61
C ASP A 84 -6.71 -2.21 -14.55
N ILE A 85 -7.82 -2.52 -13.86
CA ILE A 85 -8.94 -1.59 -13.70
C ILE A 85 -8.51 -0.34 -12.91
N LEU A 86 -7.72 -0.52 -11.85
CA LEU A 86 -7.30 0.58 -10.98
C LEU A 86 -6.20 1.46 -11.58
N ILE A 87 -5.42 0.95 -12.54
CA ILE A 87 -4.37 1.68 -13.24
C ILE A 87 -4.94 2.40 -14.46
N GLU A 88 -5.67 1.68 -15.31
CA GLU A 88 -6.20 2.23 -16.57
C GLU A 88 -7.47 3.07 -16.36
N GLU A 89 -8.19 2.83 -15.25
CA GLU A 89 -9.46 3.46 -14.91
C GLU A 89 -10.42 3.58 -16.12
N PRO A 90 -10.86 2.45 -16.68
CA PRO A 90 -11.68 2.45 -17.89
C PRO A 90 -13.05 3.11 -17.65
N GLU A 91 -13.70 3.60 -18.70
CA GLU A 91 -14.98 4.31 -18.59
C GLU A 91 -16.07 3.59 -17.77
N PRO A 92 -16.27 2.25 -17.90
CA PRO A 92 -17.22 1.53 -17.05
C PRO A 92 -16.91 1.64 -15.55
N PHE A 93 -15.62 1.65 -15.18
CA PHE A 93 -15.20 1.80 -13.79
C PHE A 93 -15.47 3.22 -13.30
N LYS A 94 -15.10 4.24 -14.07
CA LYS A 94 -15.35 5.65 -13.73
C LYS A 94 -16.83 5.97 -13.58
N PHE A 95 -17.68 5.37 -14.43
CA PHE A 95 -19.13 5.49 -14.31
C PHE A 95 -19.63 4.91 -12.99
N CYS A 96 -19.27 3.67 -12.66
CA CYS A 96 -19.63 3.04 -11.38
C CYS A 96 -19.11 3.85 -10.19
N LEU A 97 -17.85 4.30 -10.22
CA LEU A 97 -17.24 5.10 -9.16
C LEU A 97 -18.02 6.40 -8.92
N LYS A 98 -18.42 7.09 -9.98
CA LYS A 98 -19.22 8.31 -9.87
C LYS A 98 -20.60 8.03 -9.26
N GLU A 99 -21.28 6.98 -9.68
CA GLU A 99 -22.57 6.60 -9.11
C GLU A 99 -22.48 6.29 -7.61
N GLU A 100 -21.40 5.64 -7.15
CA GLU A 100 -21.20 5.38 -5.72
C GLU A 100 -20.84 6.66 -4.94
N LEU A 101 -20.03 7.55 -5.51
CA LEU A 101 -19.73 8.85 -4.91
C LEU A 101 -20.97 9.72 -4.76
N ASP A 102 -21.86 9.74 -5.76
CA ASP A 102 -23.10 10.52 -5.75
C ASP A 102 -24.10 10.03 -4.66
N LYS A 103 -23.92 8.82 -4.13
CA LYS A 103 -24.68 8.30 -2.97
C LYS A 103 -24.15 8.82 -1.63
N GLY A 104 -23.02 9.54 -1.61
CA GLY A 104 -22.43 10.14 -0.42
C GLY A 104 -21.43 9.24 0.33
N PHE A 105 -20.98 8.15 -0.28
CA PHE A 105 -19.92 7.31 0.30
C PHE A 105 -18.55 7.98 0.21
N SER A 106 -17.61 7.60 1.09
CA SER A 106 -16.23 8.08 0.98
C SER A 106 -15.58 7.57 -0.32
N PHE A 107 -14.46 8.18 -0.72
CA PHE A 107 -13.73 7.73 -1.91
C PHE A 107 -13.29 6.26 -1.82
N VAL A 108 -12.84 5.81 -0.64
CA VAL A 108 -12.38 4.42 -0.43
C VAL A 108 -13.54 3.45 -0.55
N GLU A 109 -14.68 3.76 0.08
CA GLU A 109 -15.90 2.93 0.00
C GLU A 109 -16.45 2.90 -1.43
N SER A 110 -16.53 4.06 -2.08
CA SER A 110 -17.02 4.18 -3.46
C SER A 110 -16.13 3.40 -4.44
N ARG A 111 -14.81 3.46 -4.27
CA ARG A 111 -13.84 2.72 -5.08
C ARG A 111 -13.98 1.21 -4.90
N ALA A 112 -14.13 0.74 -3.66
CA ALA A 112 -14.34 -0.67 -3.36
C ALA A 112 -15.68 -1.19 -3.93
N ALA A 113 -16.76 -0.42 -3.79
CA ALA A 113 -18.07 -0.75 -4.32
C ALA A 113 -18.11 -0.73 -5.86
N ALA A 114 -17.44 0.24 -6.50
CA ALA A 114 -17.33 0.30 -7.96
C ALA A 114 -16.57 -0.90 -8.53
N LEU A 115 -15.49 -1.33 -7.87
CA LEU A 115 -14.80 -2.57 -8.23
C LEU A 115 -15.69 -3.78 -8.03
N ASP A 116 -16.48 -3.84 -6.96
CA ASP A 116 -17.33 -4.99 -6.64
C ASP A 116 -18.44 -5.19 -7.68
N ARG A 117 -18.92 -4.09 -8.27
CA ARG A 117 -19.85 -4.13 -9.41
C ARG A 117 -19.23 -4.70 -10.68
N MET A 118 -17.92 -4.57 -10.88
CA MET A 118 -17.21 -5.10 -12.05
C MET A 118 -16.70 -6.52 -11.81
N ILE A 119 -16.23 -6.80 -10.60
CA ILE A 119 -15.69 -8.08 -10.16
C ILE A 119 -16.32 -8.38 -8.79
N PRO A 120 -17.40 -9.18 -8.75
CA PRO A 120 -18.10 -9.47 -7.49
C PRO A 120 -17.21 -10.10 -6.42
N GLY A 121 -17.31 -9.60 -5.20
CA GLY A 121 -16.54 -10.06 -4.05
C GLY A 121 -15.27 -9.23 -3.77
N THR A 122 -14.96 -8.23 -4.59
CA THR A 122 -13.78 -7.37 -4.35
C THR A 122 -13.90 -6.47 -3.14
N ALA A 123 -15.11 -6.01 -2.79
CA ALA A 123 -15.27 -5.06 -1.70
C ALA A 123 -14.84 -5.65 -0.35
N GLU A 124 -15.16 -6.92 -0.07
CA GLU A 124 -14.74 -7.59 1.17
C GLU A 124 -13.22 -7.78 1.24
N LYS A 125 -12.57 -7.99 0.09
CA LYS A 125 -11.13 -8.24 0.04
C LYS A 125 -10.30 -6.97 0.18
N LEU A 126 -10.79 -5.85 -0.34
CA LEU A 126 -10.15 -4.54 -0.17
C LEU A 126 -10.27 -3.95 1.24
N LYS A 127 -11.03 -4.59 2.13
CA LYS A 127 -11.03 -4.26 3.57
C LYS A 127 -9.80 -4.80 4.30
N GLY A 128 -9.10 -5.77 3.72
CA GLY A 128 -7.87 -6.32 4.28
C GLY A 128 -6.77 -5.26 4.37
N SER A 129 -5.85 -5.44 5.34
CA SER A 129 -4.75 -4.48 5.52
C SER A 129 -3.52 -4.79 4.66
N ASN A 130 -3.43 -6.01 4.11
CA ASN A 130 -2.37 -6.47 3.23
C ASN A 130 -2.90 -7.25 2.03
#